data_AF-A0A645HZP1-F1
#
_entry.id   AF-A0A645HZP1-F1
#
_cell.length_a   1.000
_cell.length_b   1.000
_cell.length_c   1.000
_cell.angle_alpha   90.00
_cell.angle_beta   90.00
_cell.angle_gamma   90.00
#
_symmetry.space_group_name_H-M   'P 1'
#
loop_
_entity.id
_entity.type
_entity.pdbx_description
1 polymer ?
#
loop_
_entity_poly.entity_id
_entity_poly.type
_entity_poly.pdbx_seq_one_letter_code
_entity_poly.pdbx_strand_id
1 'polypeptide(L)'
;MGLPAVVSFGNSTVLPDVLGATIDLTGAAGLMSNMSFSMPRDGVITDITAYFSTVLALTLIGGDATVTAQLYASSTPDNIFAPVAGTAVALAPTFSGVVAIGDVAFGTLTGLNIPVTAETRLLLVFSVTTTGLAVATTVTGYASGGVNIA
;
A
#
# COMPACT_ATOMS: atom_id res chain seq x y z
N MET A 1 25.37 -19.29 16.99
CA MET A 1 25.53 -18.16 16.06
C MET A 1 24.14 -17.81 15.55
N GLY A 2 23.61 -16.64 15.89
CA GLY A 2 22.27 -16.20 15.48
C GLY A 2 22.37 -15.20 14.34
N LEU A 3 21.51 -15.33 13.32
CA LEU A 3 21.35 -14.32 12.29
C LEU A 3 20.48 -13.18 12.85
N PRO A 4 20.83 -11.90 12.65
CA PRO A 4 19.96 -10.81 13.04
C PRO A 4 18.68 -10.81 12.19
N ALA A 5 17.52 -10.59 12.82
CA ALA A 5 16.27 -10.30 12.13
C ALA A 5 16.10 -8.78 12.03
N VAL A 6 15.74 -8.29 10.84
CA VAL A 6 15.54 -6.85 10.57
C VAL A 6 14.07 -6.60 10.30
N VAL A 7 13.47 -5.68 11.05
CA VAL A 7 12.14 -5.13 10.70
C VAL A 7 12.37 -4.10 9.59
N SER A 8 11.92 -4.42 8.39
CA SER A 8 11.89 -3.45 7.29
C SER A 8 10.57 -2.71 7.32
N PHE A 9 10.53 -1.44 6.91
CA PHE A 9 9.28 -0.76 6.59
C PHE A 9 9.24 -0.62 5.06
N GLY A 10 8.36 -1.38 4.39
CA GLY A 10 8.23 -1.34 2.92
C GLY A 10 8.77 -2.56 2.18
N ASN A 11 8.14 -3.73 2.36
CA ASN A 11 8.20 -4.82 1.37
C ASN A 11 6.86 -4.86 0.64
N SER A 12 6.88 -4.81 -0.70
CA SER A 12 5.69 -4.90 -1.54
C SER A 12 5.55 -6.31 -2.08
N THR A 13 4.59 -7.06 -1.55
CA THR A 13 4.23 -8.40 -2.01
C THR A 13 2.78 -8.41 -2.46
N VAL A 14 2.52 -9.10 -3.57
CA VAL A 14 1.18 -9.16 -4.17
C VAL A 14 0.40 -10.25 -3.46
N LEU A 15 -0.71 -9.88 -2.83
CA LEU A 15 -1.65 -10.84 -2.25
C LEU A 15 -2.56 -11.41 -3.35
N PRO A 16 -2.96 -12.69 -3.28
CA PRO A 16 -3.89 -13.29 -4.24
C PRO A 16 -5.36 -12.86 -4.05
N ASP A 17 -5.65 -11.96 -3.11
CA ASP A 17 -7.00 -11.49 -2.78
C ASP A 17 -7.49 -10.35 -3.68
N VAL A 18 -8.81 -10.30 -3.89
CA VAL A 18 -9.48 -9.22 -4.62
C VAL A 18 -9.46 -7.93 -3.78
N LEU A 19 -8.90 -6.87 -4.36
CA LEU A 19 -8.87 -5.54 -3.75
C LEU A 19 -10.31 -5.06 -3.44
N GLY A 20 -10.57 -4.73 -2.17
CA GLY A 20 -11.84 -4.17 -1.70
C GLY A 20 -12.57 -5.01 -0.65
N ALA A 21 -12.16 -6.26 -0.44
CA ALA A 21 -12.56 -7.06 0.71
C ALA A 21 -11.62 -6.82 1.92
N THR A 22 -12.02 -7.31 3.09
CA THR A 22 -11.13 -7.44 4.23
C THR A 22 -9.90 -8.24 3.83
N ILE A 23 -8.70 -7.75 4.14
CA ILE A 23 -7.44 -8.45 3.87
C ILE A 23 -7.14 -9.35 5.06
N ASP A 24 -7.10 -10.66 4.83
CA ASP A 24 -6.73 -11.64 5.84
C ASP A 24 -5.27 -12.10 5.62
N LEU A 25 -4.39 -11.72 6.55
CA LEU A 25 -2.98 -12.12 6.55
C LEU A 25 -2.70 -13.31 7.47
N THR A 26 -3.70 -14.09 7.87
CA THR A 26 -3.49 -15.34 8.61
C THR A 26 -2.83 -16.41 7.71
N GLY A 27 -1.85 -17.15 8.24
CA GLY A 27 -1.21 -18.26 7.53
C GLY A 27 -0.19 -17.85 6.44
N ALA A 28 0.17 -18.81 5.58
CA ALA A 28 1.37 -18.77 4.74
C ALA A 28 1.48 -17.57 3.77
N ALA A 29 0.37 -17.10 3.20
CA ALA A 29 0.35 -15.96 2.27
C ALA A 29 0.58 -14.60 2.98
N GLY A 30 0.32 -14.51 4.29
CA GLY A 30 0.52 -13.31 5.10
C GLY A 30 1.88 -13.22 5.80
N LEU A 31 2.63 -14.34 5.91
CA LEU A 31 3.87 -14.42 6.72
C LEU A 31 4.99 -13.48 6.25
N MET A 32 5.07 -13.18 4.95
CA MET A 32 6.08 -12.27 4.37
C MET A 32 5.52 -10.89 4.02
N SER A 33 4.22 -10.68 4.28
CA SER A 33 3.41 -9.58 3.78
C SER A 33 2.88 -8.69 4.89
N ASN A 34 2.87 -9.18 6.13
CA ASN A 34 2.32 -8.47 7.27
C ASN A 34 3.29 -7.41 7.79
N MET A 35 3.37 -6.32 7.04
CA MET A 35 4.12 -5.12 7.39
C MET A 35 3.26 -4.11 8.15
N SER A 36 2.27 -4.60 8.91
CA SER A 36 1.44 -3.74 9.75
C SER A 36 2.18 -3.29 11.00
N PHE A 37 1.80 -2.14 11.53
CA PHE A 37 2.31 -1.62 12.79
C PHE A 37 1.16 -1.37 13.76
N SER A 38 1.40 -1.60 15.05
CA SER A 38 0.41 -1.40 16.10
C SER A 38 0.52 -0.01 16.71
N MET A 39 -0.63 0.61 16.95
CA MET A 39 -0.73 1.89 17.64
C MET A 39 -0.30 1.73 19.11
N PRO A 40 0.72 2.46 19.59
CA PRO A 40 1.15 2.37 20.99
C PRO A 40 0.25 3.13 21.97
N ARG A 41 -0.62 4.01 21.43
CA ARG A 41 -1.58 4.84 22.16
C ARG A 41 -2.71 5.24 21.23
N ASP A 42 -3.76 5.84 21.79
CA ASP A 42 -4.75 6.56 21.01
C ASP A 42 -4.08 7.72 20.25
N GLY A 43 -4.56 8.02 19.04
CA GLY A 43 -4.06 9.11 18.21
C GLY A 43 -5.00 9.44 17.05
N VAL A 44 -4.62 10.44 16.26
CA VAL A 44 -5.38 10.86 15.07
C VAL A 44 -4.49 10.85 13.85
N ILE A 45 -4.87 10.09 12.82
CA ILE A 45 -4.20 10.12 11.52
C ILE A 45 -4.59 11.42 10.81
N THR A 46 -3.56 12.15 10.40
CA THR A 46 -3.69 13.50 9.81
C THR A 46 -3.22 13.56 8.37
N ASP A 47 -2.20 12.79 8.03
CA ASP A 47 -1.63 12.77 6.68
C ASP A 47 -1.15 11.37 6.29
N ILE A 48 -1.20 11.06 5.00
CA ILE A 48 -0.63 9.85 4.42
C ILE A 48 0.18 10.27 3.20
N THR A 49 1.43 9.83 3.11
CA THR A 49 2.26 9.98 1.93
C THR A 49 2.63 8.63 1.35
N ALA A 50 2.72 8.54 0.04
CA ALA A 50 3.02 7.32 -0.67
C ALA A 50 3.93 7.62 -1.87
N TYR A 51 4.84 6.69 -2.13
CA TYR A 51 5.80 6.74 -3.22
C TYR A 51 5.94 5.34 -3.82
N PHE A 52 6.04 5.29 -5.14
CA PHE A 52 6.24 4.08 -5.91
C PHE A 52 7.29 4.31 -7.00
N SER A 53 8.16 3.33 -7.23
CA SER A 53 9.10 3.34 -8.36
C SER A 53 9.15 2.00 -9.07
N THR A 54 9.08 1.99 -10.39
CA THR A 54 9.13 0.77 -11.21
C THR A 54 10.50 0.11 -11.16
N VAL A 55 10.53 -1.22 -11.19
CA VAL A 55 11.78 -2.02 -11.26
C VAL A 55 11.93 -2.80 -12.56
N LEU A 56 10.87 -2.85 -13.37
CA LEU A 56 10.86 -3.47 -14.69
C LEU A 56 10.28 -2.48 -15.70
N ALA A 57 10.90 -2.43 -16.88
CA ALA A 57 10.35 -1.68 -18.00
C ALA A 57 9.18 -2.46 -18.63
N LEU A 58 8.15 -1.75 -19.07
CA LEU A 58 7.01 -2.33 -19.79
C LEU A 58 6.38 -1.30 -20.72
N THR A 59 5.51 -1.75 -21.63
CA THR A 59 4.77 -0.85 -22.53
C THR A 59 3.27 -1.01 -22.33
N LEU A 60 2.62 0.07 -21.94
CA LEU A 60 1.17 0.21 -21.77
C LEU A 60 0.58 0.76 -23.06
N ILE A 61 0.23 -0.14 -23.98
CA ILE A 61 -0.36 0.23 -25.27
C ILE A 61 -1.86 0.47 -25.06
N GLY A 62 -2.36 1.63 -25.49
CA GLY A 62 -3.80 1.92 -25.52
C GLY A 62 -4.48 1.90 -24.14
N GLY A 63 -3.76 2.25 -23.08
CA GLY A 63 -4.24 2.29 -21.70
C GLY A 63 -3.22 2.92 -20.74
N ASP A 64 -3.62 3.03 -19.49
CA ASP A 64 -2.78 3.54 -18.39
C ASP A 64 -2.78 2.58 -17.19
N ALA A 65 -1.83 2.80 -16.28
CA ALA A 65 -1.75 2.14 -14.99
C ALA A 65 -1.70 3.20 -13.88
N THR A 66 -2.69 3.18 -12.99
CA THR A 66 -2.77 4.06 -11.83
C THR A 66 -2.40 3.29 -10.58
N VAL A 67 -1.42 3.79 -9.83
CA VAL A 67 -1.05 3.26 -8.52
C VAL A 67 -1.85 3.98 -7.44
N THR A 68 -2.45 3.24 -6.52
CA THR A 68 -3.18 3.79 -5.38
C THR A 68 -2.60 3.21 -4.09
N ALA A 69 -2.37 4.05 -3.09
CA ALA A 69 -2.11 3.62 -1.72
C ALA A 69 -3.37 3.82 -0.87
N GLN A 70 -3.69 2.86 -0.01
CA GLN A 70 -4.89 2.87 0.83
C GLN A 70 -4.53 2.32 2.20
N LEU A 71 -4.94 3.02 3.25
CA LEU A 71 -4.77 2.53 4.63
C LEU A 71 -5.85 1.49 4.97
N TYR A 72 -5.44 0.43 5.64
CA TYR A 72 -6.29 -0.59 6.21
C TYR A 72 -6.03 -0.69 7.72
N ALA A 73 -7.05 -1.05 8.50
CA ALA A 73 -6.98 -1.15 9.94
C ALA A 73 -7.61 -2.45 10.47
N SER A 74 -7.01 -2.98 11.54
CA SER A 74 -7.58 -4.02 12.40
C SER A 74 -7.73 -3.42 13.81
N SER A 75 -8.97 -3.06 14.18
CA SER A 75 -9.29 -2.43 15.48
C SER A 75 -9.46 -3.45 16.60
N THR A 76 -9.84 -4.68 16.27
CA THR A 76 -9.71 -5.86 17.15
C THR A 76 -8.38 -6.51 16.78
N PRO A 77 -7.30 -6.37 17.57
CA PRO A 77 -5.94 -6.65 17.11
C PRO A 77 -5.75 -8.10 16.61
N ASP A 78 -5.87 -8.29 15.30
CA ASP A 78 -5.72 -9.56 14.60
C ASP A 78 -5.08 -9.34 13.22
N ASN A 79 -5.06 -10.36 12.36
CA ASN A 79 -4.48 -10.27 11.02
C ASN A 79 -5.50 -9.93 9.92
N ILE A 80 -6.69 -9.45 10.31
CA ILE A 80 -7.82 -9.19 9.40
C ILE A 80 -8.04 -7.67 9.33
N PHE A 81 -7.74 -7.08 8.18
CA PHE A 81 -7.71 -5.62 8.02
C PHE A 81 -8.83 -5.14 7.08
N ALA A 82 -9.56 -4.10 7.49
CA ALA A 82 -10.57 -3.45 6.67
C ALA A 82 -10.08 -2.09 6.15
N PRO A 83 -10.48 -1.66 4.94
CA PRO A 83 -10.05 -0.37 4.39
C PRO A 83 -10.60 0.79 5.23
N VAL A 84 -9.74 1.77 5.51
CA VAL A 84 -10.12 3.01 6.19
C VAL A 84 -10.73 3.97 5.16
N ALA A 85 -12.00 4.34 5.35
CA ALA A 85 -12.67 5.22 4.40
C ALA A 85 -11.98 6.59 4.29
N GLY A 86 -11.85 7.10 3.07
CA GLY A 86 -11.30 8.43 2.82
C GLY A 86 -9.77 8.51 2.84
N THR A 87 -9.04 7.39 2.97
CA THR A 87 -7.56 7.39 2.98
C THR A 87 -6.93 6.94 1.65
N ALA A 88 -7.69 6.92 0.56
CA ALA A 88 -7.17 6.57 -0.76
C ALA A 88 -6.27 7.69 -1.29
N VAL A 89 -5.01 7.37 -1.55
CA VAL A 89 -4.03 8.25 -2.19
C VAL A 89 -3.80 7.75 -3.61
N ALA A 90 -4.37 8.44 -4.59
CA ALA A 90 -4.04 8.20 -6.00
C ALA A 90 -2.68 8.83 -6.30
N LEU A 91 -1.69 8.02 -6.67
CA LEU A 91 -0.34 8.48 -6.98
C LEU A 91 -0.31 9.04 -8.41
N ALA A 92 0.50 10.08 -8.60
CA ALA A 92 0.73 10.70 -9.90
C ALA A 92 2.24 10.82 -10.19
N PRO A 93 2.66 10.82 -11.46
CA PRO A 93 1.84 10.60 -12.66
C PRO A 93 1.31 9.16 -12.77
N THR A 94 0.22 8.97 -13.52
CA THR A 94 -0.20 7.64 -14.00
C THR A 94 0.80 7.15 -15.06
N PHE A 95 1.09 5.86 -15.08
CA PHE A 95 1.97 5.29 -16.10
C PHE A 95 1.19 5.05 -17.40
N SER A 96 1.79 5.38 -18.55
CA SER A 96 1.22 5.12 -19.87
C SER A 96 2.34 5.03 -20.92
N GLY A 97 2.06 4.41 -22.08
CA GLY A 97 3.06 4.28 -23.13
C GLY A 97 4.28 3.46 -22.69
N VAL A 98 5.49 3.93 -22.98
CA VAL A 98 6.72 3.26 -22.54
C VAL A 98 7.03 3.67 -21.11
N VAL A 99 7.03 2.71 -20.20
CA VAL A 99 7.40 2.86 -18.79
C VAL A 99 8.82 2.33 -18.63
N ALA A 100 9.74 3.19 -18.20
CA ALA A 100 11.12 2.83 -17.94
C ALA A 100 11.30 2.25 -16.53
N ILE A 101 12.46 1.63 -16.29
CA ILE A 101 12.90 1.28 -14.93
C ILE A 101 13.19 2.56 -14.17
N GLY A 102 12.68 2.67 -12.95
CA GLY A 102 12.87 3.83 -12.09
C GLY A 102 11.89 4.96 -12.34
N ASP A 103 10.88 4.78 -13.21
CA ASP A 103 9.77 5.71 -13.31
C ASP A 103 9.00 5.75 -11.98
N VAL A 104 8.57 6.94 -11.58
CA VAL A 104 8.05 7.19 -10.23
C VAL A 104 6.61 7.69 -10.27
N ALA A 105 5.86 7.35 -9.24
CA ALA A 105 4.58 7.96 -8.92
C ALA A 105 4.52 8.23 -7.41
N PHE A 106 3.95 9.36 -6.99
CA PHE A 106 3.84 9.70 -5.58
C PHE A 106 2.59 10.53 -5.30
N GLY A 107 2.21 10.63 -4.04
CA GLY A 107 1.06 11.40 -3.61
C GLY A 107 1.04 11.62 -2.11
N THR A 108 0.37 12.67 -1.68
CA THR A 108 0.14 12.96 -0.26
C THR A 108 -1.30 13.39 -0.07
N LEU A 109 -1.96 12.77 0.91
CA LEU A 109 -3.28 13.13 1.38
C LEU A 109 -3.14 13.77 2.77
N THR A 110 -3.69 14.97 2.92
CA THR A 110 -3.54 15.78 4.14
C THR A 110 -4.91 16.19 4.68
N GLY A 111 -4.95 16.70 5.90
CA GLY A 111 -6.20 17.19 6.51
C GLY A 111 -7.16 16.08 6.91
N LEU A 112 -6.64 14.86 7.14
CA LEU A 112 -7.41 13.76 7.69
C LEU A 112 -7.72 14.02 9.17
N ASN A 113 -8.81 13.41 9.63
CA ASN A 113 -9.21 13.43 11.03
C ASN A 113 -9.77 12.05 11.40
N ILE A 114 -8.88 11.05 11.41
CA ILE A 114 -9.26 9.65 11.62
C ILE A 114 -8.73 9.20 12.98
N PRO A 115 -9.60 9.05 13.99
CA PRO A 115 -9.18 8.56 15.30
C PRO A 115 -8.81 7.07 15.20
N VAL A 116 -7.72 6.71 15.88
CA VAL A 116 -7.28 5.33 16.05
C VAL A 116 -6.97 5.11 17.52
N THR A 117 -7.37 3.96 18.06
CA THR A 117 -7.11 3.61 19.46
C THR A 117 -5.80 2.85 19.60
N ALA A 118 -5.27 2.79 20.82
CA ALA A 118 -4.19 1.88 21.17
C ALA A 118 -4.47 0.46 20.66
N GLU A 119 -3.40 -0.24 20.30
CA GLU A 119 -3.38 -1.60 19.75
C GLU A 119 -3.98 -1.78 18.35
N THR A 120 -4.69 -0.78 17.81
CA THR A 120 -5.12 -0.79 16.40
C THR A 120 -3.93 -1.07 15.50
N ARG A 121 -4.05 -2.07 14.63
CA ARG A 121 -3.00 -2.39 13.65
C ARG A 121 -3.30 -1.69 12.35
N LEU A 122 -2.30 -1.02 11.80
CA LEU A 122 -2.41 -0.26 10.55
C LEU A 122 -1.54 -0.90 9.46
N LEU A 123 -2.09 -1.01 8.26
CA LEU A 123 -1.44 -1.58 7.08
C LEU A 123 -1.64 -0.64 5.89
N LEU A 124 -0.55 -0.16 5.28
CA LEU A 124 -0.62 0.63 4.04
C LEU A 124 -0.52 -0.31 2.84
N VAL A 125 -1.57 -0.35 2.03
CA VAL A 125 -1.70 -1.29 0.90
C VAL A 125 -1.61 -0.51 -0.40
N PHE A 126 -0.76 -0.98 -1.31
CA PHE A 126 -0.65 -0.45 -2.67
C PHE A 126 -1.38 -1.36 -3.64
N SER A 127 -2.09 -0.77 -4.57
CA SER A 127 -2.76 -1.45 -5.66
C SER A 127 -2.51 -0.74 -6.99
N VAL A 128 -2.64 -1.49 -8.08
CA VAL A 128 -2.53 -0.97 -9.44
C VAL A 128 -3.81 -1.31 -10.18
N THR A 129 -4.45 -0.29 -10.75
CA THR A 129 -5.57 -0.48 -11.68
C THR A 129 -5.10 -0.09 -13.06
N THR A 130 -5.33 -0.97 -14.04
CA THR A 130 -5.02 -0.69 -15.44
C THR A 130 -6.28 -0.56 -16.27
N THR A 131 -6.24 0.27 -17.31
CA THR A 131 -7.36 0.49 -18.22
C THR A 131 -6.97 0.13 -19.67
N GLY A 132 -7.96 0.12 -20.57
CA GLY A 132 -7.73 -0.05 -22.00
C GLY A 132 -7.16 -1.41 -22.38
N LEU A 133 -6.25 -1.45 -23.36
CA LEU A 133 -5.59 -2.70 -23.79
C LEU A 133 -4.48 -3.17 -22.82
N ALA A 134 -4.17 -2.39 -21.79
CA ALA A 134 -3.25 -2.75 -20.72
C ALA A 134 -3.92 -3.56 -19.58
N VAL A 135 -5.18 -3.96 -19.74
CA VAL A 135 -5.84 -4.88 -18.81
C VAL A 135 -5.02 -6.18 -18.73
N ALA A 136 -4.64 -6.56 -17.50
CA ALA A 136 -3.74 -7.68 -17.17
C ALA A 136 -2.20 -7.44 -17.29
N THR A 137 -1.72 -6.21 -17.48
CA THR A 137 -0.28 -5.92 -17.35
C THR A 137 0.12 -5.79 -15.88
N THR A 138 1.14 -6.53 -15.46
CA THR A 138 1.72 -6.41 -14.12
C THR A 138 2.71 -5.26 -14.05
N VAL A 139 2.47 -4.29 -13.16
CA VAL A 139 3.44 -3.24 -12.82
C VAL A 139 4.17 -3.65 -11.54
N THR A 140 5.47 -3.85 -11.64
CA THR A 140 6.32 -4.26 -10.50
C THR A 140 7.21 -3.09 -10.07
N GLY A 141 7.27 -2.83 -8.77
CA GLY A 141 8.06 -1.73 -8.23
C GLY A 141 8.32 -1.84 -6.74
N TYR A 142 9.05 -0.85 -6.22
CA TYR A 142 9.18 -0.60 -4.79
C TYR A 142 8.10 0.37 -4.34
N ALA A 143 7.48 0.09 -3.19
CA ALA A 143 6.50 0.95 -2.56
C ALA A 143 6.98 1.38 -1.17
N SER A 144 6.83 2.66 -0.85
CA SER A 144 7.09 3.23 0.46
C SER A 144 6.07 4.30 0.81
N GLY A 145 5.90 4.56 2.09
CA GLY A 145 4.96 5.57 2.54
C GLY A 145 5.13 5.91 4.01
N GLY A 146 4.36 6.89 4.44
CA GLY A 146 4.32 7.35 5.82
C GLY A 146 2.90 7.72 6.22
N VAL A 147 2.57 7.48 7.48
CA VAL A 147 1.30 7.84 8.10
C VAL A 147 1.61 8.77 9.27
N ASN A 148 1.15 10.02 9.19
CA ASN A 148 1.32 10.99 10.26
C ASN A 148 0.22 10.80 11.31
N ILE A 149 0.61 10.72 12.58
CA ILE A 149 -0.26 10.42 13.72
C ILE A 149 0.01 11.43 14.82
N ALA A 150 -0.99 12.26 15.11
CA ALA A 150 -0.97 13.25 16.18
C ALA A 150 -1.39 12.64 17.53
#